data_AF-Q6S9X2-F1
#
_entry.id   AF-Q6S9X2-F1
#
_cell.length_a   1.000
_cell.length_b   1.000
_cell.length_c   1.000
_cell.angle_alpha   90.00
_cell.angle_beta   90.00
_cell.angle_gamma   90.00
#
_symmetry.space_group_name_H-M   'P 1'
#
loop_
_entity.id
_entity.type
_entity.pdbx_description
1 polymer ?
#
loop_
_entity_poly.entity_id
_entity_poly.type
_entity_poly.pdbx_seq_one_letter_code
_entity_poly.pdbx_strand_id
1 'polypeptide(L)' 'ALSLALSGAILATFVRYVWHYIAGVIFWASYAPKGMSATLYSLSVNGTAGLLTLFFVVISIIILVISYPSFFLPKK' A
#
# COMPACT_ATOMS: atom_id res chain seq x y z
N ALA A 1 -13.32 13.98 -7.41
CA ALA A 1 -13.38 13.06 -6.24
C ALA A 1 -12.65 11.75 -6.54
N LEU A 2 -13.11 10.92 -7.48
CA LEU A 2 -12.53 9.60 -7.75
C LEU A 2 -11.04 9.63 -8.11
N SER A 3 -10.64 10.40 -9.13
CA SER A 3 -9.24 10.51 -9.55
C SER A 3 -8.34 10.97 -8.39
N LEU A 4 -8.74 12.00 -7.65
CA LEU A 4 -7.99 12.51 -6.51
C LEU A 4 -7.85 11.46 -5.39
N ALA A 5 -8.92 10.71 -5.10
CA ALA A 5 -8.91 9.63 -4.11
C ALA A 5 -7.99 8.48 -4.53
N LEU A 6 -8.02 8.08 -5.82
CA LEU A 6 -7.15 7.03 -6.35
C LEU A 6 -5.68 7.46 -6.35
N SER A 7 -5.37 8.68 -6.79
CA SER A 7 -4.01 9.22 -6.74
C SER A 7 -3.48 9.30 -5.30
N GLY A 8 -4.33 9.74 -4.35
CA GLY A 8 -4.00 9.75 -2.94
C GLY A 8 -3.74 8.35 -2.38
N ALA A 9 -4.57 7.36 -2.74
CA ALA A 9 -4.40 5.99 -2.30
C ALA A 9 -3.11 5.35 -2.82
N ILE A 10 -2.77 5.57 -4.09
CA ILE A 10 -1.53 5.09 -4.70
C ILE A 10 -0.33 5.70 -3.97
N LEU A 11 -0.31 7.03 -3.81
CA LEU A 11 0.79 7.72 -3.13
C LEU A 11 0.94 7.28 -1.67
N ALA A 12 -0.17 7.22 -0.93
CA ALA A 12 -0.16 6.82 0.48
C ALA A 12 0.32 5.36 0.65
N THR A 13 -0.16 4.44 -0.18
CA THR A 13 0.24 3.03 -0.10
C THR A 13 1.71 2.87 -0.48
N PHE A 14 2.17 3.54 -1.54
CA PHE A 14 3.57 3.51 -1.95
C PHE A 14 4.49 4.01 -0.83
N VAL A 15 4.24 5.21 -0.30
CA VAL A 15 5.06 5.80 0.78
C VAL A 15 5.06 4.91 2.02
N ARG A 16 3.90 4.37 2.41
CA ARG A 16 3.81 3.41 3.52
C ARG A 16 4.73 2.21 3.31
N TYR A 17 4.67 1.59 2.13
CA TYR A 17 5.42 0.35 1.87
C TYR A 17 6.90 0.58 1.55
N VAL A 18 7.32 1.79 1.18
CA VAL A 18 8.75 2.18 1.19
C VAL A 18 9.31 2.08 2.61
N TRP A 19 8.59 2.59 3.61
CA TRP A 19 9.03 2.49 5.00
C TRP A 19 9.01 1.05 5.53
N HIS A 20 7.99 0.26 5.17
CA HIS A 20 7.99 -1.17 5.49
C HIS A 20 9.15 -1.93 4.84
N TYR A 21 9.50 -1.59 3.59
CA TYR A 21 10.66 -2.17 2.93
C TYR A 21 11.95 -1.85 3.69
N ILE A 22 12.18 -0.59 4.04
CA ILE A 22 13.37 -0.16 4.81
C ILE A 22 13.40 -0.89 6.17
N ALA A 23 12.28 -0.92 6.88
CA ALA A 23 12.17 -1.63 8.15
C ALA A 23 12.41 -3.14 7.98
N GLY A 24 11.94 -3.75 6.88
CA GLY A 24 12.15 -5.16 6.59
C GLY A 24 13.63 -5.50 6.35
N VAL A 25 14.38 -4.59 5.72
CA VAL A 25 15.83 -4.74 5.54
C VAL A 25 16.58 -4.60 6.88
N ILE A 26 16.20 -3.64 7.73
CA ILE A 26 16.94 -3.33 8.96
C ILE A 26 16.59 -4.29 10.10
N PHE A 27 15.30 -4.57 10.31
CA PHE A 27 14.81 -5.26 11.51
C PHE A 27 14.37 -6.69 11.26
N TRP A 28 13.93 -7.02 10.03
CA TRP A 28 13.35 -8.33 9.72
C TRP A 28 14.22 -9.20 8.82
N ALA A 29 15.46 -8.79 8.53
CA ALA A 29 16.40 -9.56 7.72
C ALA A 29 16.66 -10.97 8.25
N SER A 30 16.57 -11.17 9.57
CA SER A 30 16.76 -12.48 10.22
C SER A 30 15.71 -13.53 9.83
N TYR A 31 14.58 -13.11 9.26
CA TYR A 31 13.52 -14.00 8.77
C TYR A 31 13.71 -14.38 7.29
N ALA A 32 14.75 -13.88 6.62
CA ALA A 32 15.05 -14.23 5.24
C ALA A 32 15.34 -15.73 5.10
N PRO A 33 14.74 -16.44 4.12
CA PRO A 33 15.08 -17.81 3.81
C PRO A 33 16.58 -17.99 3.52
N LYS A 34 17.10 -19.20 3.75
CA LYS A 34 18.50 -19.53 3.49
C LYS A 34 18.88 -19.20 2.04
N GLY A 35 19.88 -18.35 1.87
CA GLY A 35 20.38 -17.90 0.55
C GLY A 35 19.67 -16.69 -0.04
N MET A 36 18.67 -16.12 0.63
CA MET A 36 17.99 -14.90 0.19
C MET A 36 18.63 -13.65 0.85
N SER A 37 18.89 -12.61 0.07
CA SER A 37 19.37 -11.34 0.63
C SER A 37 18.26 -10.63 1.42
N ALA A 38 18.64 -9.82 2.42
CA ALA A 38 17.70 -9.01 3.19
C ALA A 38 16.86 -8.08 2.31
N THR A 39 17.46 -7.51 1.25
CA THR A 39 16.79 -6.64 0.28
C THR A 39 15.75 -7.41 -0.53
N LEU A 40 16.10 -8.57 -1.07
CA LEU A 40 15.17 -9.39 -1.85
C LEU A 40 14.04 -9.94 -0.97
N TYR A 41 14.37 -10.37 0.25
CA TYR A 41 13.39 -10.82 1.23
C TYR A 41 12.39 -9.70 1.56
N SER A 42 12.87 -8.53 1.97
CA SER A 42 12.01 -7.40 2.32
C SER A 42 11.16 -6.94 1.13
N LEU A 43 11.73 -6.88 -0.08
CA LEU A 43 10.98 -6.51 -1.28
C LEU A 43 9.89 -7.54 -1.59
N SER A 44 10.18 -8.83 -1.47
CA SER A 44 9.20 -9.89 -1.75
C SER A 44 8.01 -9.84 -0.78
N VAL A 45 8.27 -9.67 0.51
CA VAL A 45 7.21 -9.60 1.54
C VAL A 45 6.43 -8.29 1.44
N ASN A 46 7.13 -7.15 1.50
CA ASN A 46 6.49 -5.84 1.56
C ASN A 46 5.96 -5.38 0.21
N GLY A 47 6.61 -5.75 -0.91
CA GLY A 47 6.10 -5.49 -2.25
C GLY A 47 4.79 -6.20 -2.50
N THR A 48 4.72 -7.51 -2.21
CA THR A 48 3.47 -8.29 -2.35
C THR A 48 2.37 -7.75 -1.46
N ALA A 49 2.66 -7.50 -0.17
CA ALA A 49 1.69 -6.94 0.76
C ALA A 49 1.21 -5.54 0.33
N GLY A 50 2.10 -4.71 -0.22
CA GLY A 50 1.79 -3.39 -0.73
C GLY A 50 0.88 -3.42 -1.96
N LEU A 51 1.15 -4.32 -2.91
CA LEU A 51 0.30 -4.51 -4.08
C LEU A 51 -1.10 -5.00 -3.71
N LEU A 52 -1.19 -6.00 -2.83
CA LEU A 52 -2.48 -6.53 -2.37
C LEU A 52 -3.27 -5.49 -1.57
N THR A 53 -2.58 -4.69 -0.75
CA THR A 53 -3.19 -3.56 -0.03
C THR A 53 -3.74 -2.52 -1.00
N LEU A 54 -2.94 -2.10 -2.00
CA LEU A 54 -3.38 -1.13 -2.98
C LEU A 54 -4.59 -1.63 -3.77
N PHE A 55 -4.57 -2.88 -4.20
CA PHE A 55 -5.68 -3.51 -4.90
C PHE A 55 -6.98 -3.43 -4.08
N PHE A 56 -6.94 -3.83 -2.81
CA PHE A 56 -8.11 -3.79 -1.93
C PHE A 56 -8.59 -2.35 -1.67
N VAL A 57 -7.67 -1.41 -1.46
CA VAL A 57 -8.00 0.02 -1.26
C VAL A 57 -8.65 0.62 -2.50
N VAL A 58 -8.14 0.34 -3.70
CA VAL A 58 -8.72 0.84 -4.96
C VAL A 58 -10.14 0.34 -5.14
N ILE A 59 -10.38 -0.96 -4.95
CA ILE A 59 -11.73 -1.54 -5.02
C ILE A 59 -12.66 -0.87 -4.00
N SER A 60 -12.19 -0.72 -2.76
CA SER A 60 -12.96 -0.08 -1.69
C SER A 60 -13.32 1.36 -2.02
N ILE A 61 -12.39 2.15 -2.56
CA ILE A 61 -12.62 3.53 -2.99
C ILE A 61 -13.62 3.59 -4.14
N ILE A 62 -13.51 2.72 -5.15
CA ILE A 62 -14.44 2.67 -6.28
C ILE A 62 -15.87 2.42 -5.77
N ILE A 63 -16.05 1.41 -4.91
CA ILE A 63 -17.34 1.09 -4.30
C ILE A 63 -17.87 2.29 -3.51
N LEU A 64 -17.05 2.86 -2.62
CA LEU A 64 -17.48 3.95 -1.74
C LEU A 64 -17.82 5.24 -2.50
N VAL A 65 -17.06 5.59 -3.54
CA VAL A 65 -17.33 6.79 -4.34
C VAL A 65 -18.62 6.64 -5.14
N ILE A 66 -18.93 5.44 -5.64
CA ILE A 66 -20.18 5.17 -6.37
C ILE A 66 -21.37 5.13 -5.39
N SER A 67 -21.24 4.44 -4.26
CA SER A 67 -22.33 4.26 -3.30
C SER A 67 -22.60 5.51 -2.44
N TYR A 68 -21.56 6.25 -2.07
CA TYR A 68 -21.64 7.38 -1.13
C TYR A 68 -20.72 8.55 -1.55
N PRO A 69 -21.00 9.20 -2.69
CA PRO A 69 -20.13 10.27 -3.21
C PRO A 69 -19.99 11.47 -2.25
N SER A 70 -20.99 11.72 -1.40
CA SER A 70 -20.98 12.80 -0.41
C SER A 70 -19.88 12.65 0.65
N PHE A 71 -19.38 11.44 0.90
CA PHE A 71 -18.26 11.21 1.82
C PHE A 71 -16.95 11.82 1.33
N PHE A 72 -16.78 11.95 0.01
CA PHE A 72 -15.55 12.44 -0.63
C PHE A 72 -15.64 13.91 -1.06
N LEU A 73 -16.75 14.58 -0.77
CA LEU A 73 -16.97 15.98 -1.06
C LEU A 73 -16.92 16.76 0.27
N PRO A 74 -16.29 17.96 0.29
CA PRO A 74 -16.33 18.80 1.49
C PRO A 74 -17.78 19.14 1.83
N LYS A 75 -18.13 19.07 3.12
CA LYS A 75 -19.41 19.59 3.59
C LYS A 75 -19.40 21.10 3.35
N LYS A 76 -20.44 21.59 2.67
CA LYS A 76 -20.72 23.02 2.60
C LYS A 76 -21.11 23.54 3.98
#